data_AF-A0A7W4DFH9-F1
#
_entry.id   AF-A0A7W4DFH9-F1
#
_cell.length_a   1.000
_cell.length_b   1.000
_cell.length_c   1.000
_cell.angle_alpha   90.00
_cell.angle_beta   90.00
_cell.angle_gamma   90.00
#
_symmetry.space_group_name_H-M   'P 1'
#
loop_
_entity.id
_entity.type
_entity.pdbx_description
1 polymer ?
#
loop_
_entity_poly.entity_id
_entity_poly.type
_entity_poly.pdbx_seq_one_letter_code
_entity_poly.pdbx_strand_id
1 'polypeptide(L)'
;MNTKLQQRKGFTIIEVVLVLAIAALIILMVFIAWPALQRTQRDQARKSDVALIGSTISTFKSNNRGRLPNICELNRLVFRQGTSIYQAVNCEGAAAVTGSNIITQATVADGDAAVGIEQVIVVPGGRCDGNNVRTGGSPRQAALAFAVEANGTPMRQCQEV
;
A
#
# COMPACT_ATOMS: atom_id res chain seq x y z
N MET A 1 21.62 18.39 71.29
CA MET A 1 21.26 17.80 69.98
C MET A 1 20.97 18.95 69.03
N ASN A 2 21.90 19.30 68.14
CA ASN A 2 21.71 20.41 67.20
C ASN A 2 21.05 19.87 65.93
N THR A 3 19.74 20.05 65.81
CA THR A 3 18.97 19.70 64.61
C THR A 3 19.15 20.79 63.57
N LYS A 4 20.00 20.53 62.56
CA LYS A 4 20.09 21.41 61.38
C LYS A 4 18.77 21.33 60.61
N LEU A 5 18.03 22.44 60.58
CA LEU A 5 16.86 22.62 59.72
C LEU A 5 17.31 22.58 58.26
N GLN A 6 17.09 21.46 57.59
CA GLN A 6 17.24 21.31 56.15
C GLN A 6 16.18 22.18 55.46
N GLN A 7 16.59 23.33 54.90
CA GLN A 7 15.71 24.14 54.06
C GLN A 7 15.32 23.32 52.83
N ARG A 8 14.06 22.86 52.80
CA ARG A 8 13.48 22.27 51.60
C ARG A 8 13.34 23.39 50.56
N LYS A 9 14.19 23.36 49.53
CA LYS A 9 14.01 24.18 48.33
C LYS A 9 12.70 23.72 47.68
N GLY A 10 11.65 24.53 47.83
CA GLY A 10 10.39 24.33 47.13
C GLY A 10 10.61 24.59 45.64
N PHE A 11 10.10 23.70 44.79
CA PHE A 11 10.10 23.85 43.35
C PHE A 11 9.23 25.07 42.99
N THR A 12 9.79 26.03 42.25
CA THR A 12 9.10 27.30 42.01
C THR A 12 8.00 27.15 40.96
N ILE A 13 6.91 27.93 41.07
CA ILE A 13 5.81 27.89 40.10
C ILE A 13 6.31 28.19 38.69
N ILE A 14 7.27 29.11 38.55
CA ILE A 14 7.88 29.43 37.26
C ILE A 14 8.60 28.23 36.63
N GLU A 15 9.23 27.38 37.44
CA GLU A 15 9.92 26.17 37.01
C GLU A 15 8.92 25.13 36.48
N VAL A 16 7.78 24.96 37.17
CA VAL A 16 6.69 24.09 36.70
C VAL A 16 6.13 24.58 35.37
N VAL A 17 5.85 25.88 35.26
CA VAL A 17 5.23 26.45 34.05
C VAL A 17 6.17 26.33 32.84
N LEU A 18 7.48 26.52 33.05
CA LEU A 18 8.47 26.38 31.98
C LEU A 18 8.54 24.93 31.47
N VAL A 19 8.50 23.95 32.37
CA VAL A 19 8.46 22.53 32.00
C VAL A 19 7.18 22.18 31.24
N LEU A 20 6.02 22.68 31.70
CA LEU A 20 4.74 22.42 31.03
C LEU A 20 4.69 23.04 29.62
N ALA A 21 5.27 24.23 29.44
CA ALA A 21 5.33 24.88 28.13
C ALA A 21 6.16 24.08 27.12
N ILE A 22 7.33 23.58 27.53
CA ILE A 22 8.19 22.74 26.68
C ILE A 22 7.51 21.39 26.40
N ALA A 23 6.89 20.77 27.42
CA ALA A 23 6.19 19.51 27.26
C ALA A 23 5.02 19.62 26.25
N ALA A 24 4.23 20.70 26.32
CA ALA A 24 3.15 20.95 25.37
C ALA A 24 3.67 21.11 23.93
N LEU A 25 4.80 21.79 23.74
CA LEU A 25 5.39 22.01 22.42
C LEU A 25 5.89 20.70 21.79
N ILE A 26 6.54 19.83 22.58
CA ILE A 26 6.99 18.51 22.12
C ILE A 26 5.80 17.62 21.75
N ILE A 27 4.76 17.58 22.59
CA ILE A 27 3.55 16.79 22.35
C ILE A 27 2.89 17.20 21.02
N LEU A 28 2.85 18.51 20.71
CA LEU A 28 2.32 19.01 19.44
C LEU A 28 3.10 18.47 18.23
N MET A 29 4.44 18.48 18.27
CA MET A 29 5.25 17.94 17.16
C MET A 29 5.08 16.42 17.00
N VAL A 30 5.03 15.68 18.10
CA VAL A 30 4.86 14.21 18.08
C VAL A 30 3.50 13.83 17.48
N PHE A 31 2.43 14.53 17.85
CA PHE A 31 1.10 14.24 17.31
C PHE A 31 0.93 14.59 15.83
N ILE A 32 1.73 15.50 15.29
CA ILE A 32 1.73 15.77 13.84
C ILE A 32 2.57 14.71 13.09
N ALA A 33 3.75 14.36 13.61
CA ALA A 33 4.68 13.46 12.93
C ALA A 33 4.30 11.97 13.01
N TRP A 34 3.79 11.50 14.15
CA TRP A 34 3.44 10.09 14.37
C TRP A 34 2.39 9.53 13.40
N PRO A 35 1.23 10.18 13.17
CA PRO A 35 0.25 9.69 12.22
C PRO A 35 0.72 9.77 10.76
N ALA A 36 1.62 10.71 10.44
CA ALA A 36 2.15 10.86 9.08
C ALA A 36 3.01 9.66 8.67
N LEU A 37 3.87 9.15 9.57
CA LEU A 37 4.72 7.98 9.29
C LEU A 37 3.92 6.69 9.04
N GLN A 38 2.80 6.51 9.73
CA GLN A 38 1.95 5.33 9.53
C GLN A 38 1.37 5.26 8.11
N ARG A 39 1.04 6.41 7.52
CA ARG A 39 0.51 6.47 6.14
C ARG A 39 1.57 6.07 5.12
N THR A 40 2.76 6.66 5.22
CA THR A 40 3.87 6.35 4.30
C THR A 40 4.25 4.87 4.33
N GLN A 41 4.26 4.23 5.50
CA GLN A 41 4.56 2.80 5.58
C GLN A 41 3.51 1.93 4.88
N ARG A 42 2.22 2.30 4.96
CA ARG A 42 1.15 1.58 4.24
C ARG A 42 1.31 1.70 2.73
N ASP A 43 1.61 2.89 2.21
CA ASP A 43 1.83 3.09 0.78
C ASP A 43 3.06 2.33 0.27
N GLN A 44 4.13 2.27 1.08
CA GLN A 44 5.31 1.47 0.73
C GLN A 44 5.02 -0.04 0.75
N ALA A 45 4.29 -0.53 1.75
CA ALA A 45 3.84 -1.92 1.80
C ALA A 45 3.03 -2.28 0.54
N ARG A 46 2.09 -1.42 0.14
CA ARG A 46 1.28 -1.61 -1.08
C ARG A 46 2.10 -1.63 -2.35
N LYS A 47 3.05 -0.70 -2.51
CA LYS A 47 3.95 -0.70 -3.67
C LYS A 47 4.81 -1.96 -3.72
N SER A 48 5.26 -2.44 -2.56
CA SER A 48 5.98 -3.72 -2.45
C SER A 48 5.11 -4.90 -2.85
N ASP A 49 3.85 -4.93 -2.40
CA ASP A 49 2.89 -5.99 -2.74
C ASP A 49 2.57 -6.01 -4.25
N VAL A 50 2.42 -4.85 -4.89
CA VAL A 50 2.23 -4.78 -6.35
C VAL A 50 3.50 -5.19 -7.11
N ALA A 51 4.67 -4.81 -6.63
CA ALA A 51 5.94 -5.26 -7.21
C ALA A 51 6.08 -6.80 -7.12
N LEU A 52 5.56 -7.41 -6.05
CA LEU A 52 5.48 -8.86 -5.90
C LEU A 52 4.52 -9.50 -6.92
N ILE A 53 3.35 -8.90 -7.15
CA ILE A 53 2.42 -9.36 -8.20
C ILE A 53 3.13 -9.31 -9.56
N GLY A 54 3.77 -8.19 -9.88
CA GLY A 54 4.50 -8.02 -11.14
C GLY A 54 5.63 -9.04 -11.31
N SER A 55 6.44 -9.26 -10.28
CA SER A 55 7.52 -10.25 -10.32
C SER A 55 6.97 -11.68 -10.48
N THR A 56 5.84 -11.98 -9.85
CA THR A 56 5.14 -13.27 -9.97
C THR A 56 4.63 -13.50 -11.38
N ILE A 57 4.00 -12.50 -12.00
CA ILE A 57 3.55 -12.55 -13.40
C ILE A 57 4.76 -12.74 -14.32
N SER A 58 5.84 -11.98 -14.13
CA SER A 58 7.05 -12.09 -14.96
C SER A 58 7.70 -13.46 -14.86
N THR A 59 7.84 -14.00 -13.65
CA THR A 59 8.37 -15.35 -13.40
C THR A 59 7.50 -16.41 -14.05
N PHE A 60 6.17 -16.32 -13.88
CA PHE A 60 5.24 -17.23 -14.52
C PHE A 60 5.33 -17.17 -16.03
N LYS A 61 5.38 -15.97 -16.59
CA LYS A 61 5.51 -15.71 -18.03
C LYS A 61 6.78 -16.36 -18.59
N SER A 62 7.92 -16.20 -17.91
CA SER A 62 9.19 -16.84 -18.27
C SER A 62 9.07 -18.36 -18.31
N ASN A 63 8.43 -18.95 -17.29
CA ASN A 63 8.30 -20.40 -17.15
C ASN A 63 7.22 -21.03 -18.07
N ASN A 64 6.28 -20.22 -18.57
CA ASN A 64 5.12 -20.69 -19.36
C ASN A 64 5.14 -20.15 -20.81
N ARG A 65 6.33 -20.01 -21.42
CA ARG A 65 6.49 -19.62 -22.84
C ARG A 65 5.81 -18.30 -23.22
N GLY A 66 5.78 -17.34 -22.30
CA GLY A 66 5.14 -16.05 -22.53
C GLY A 66 3.64 -16.00 -22.22
N ARG A 67 3.04 -17.10 -21.72
CA ARG A 67 1.64 -17.12 -21.28
C ARG A 67 1.48 -16.34 -19.98
N LEU A 68 0.48 -15.48 -19.90
CA LEU A 68 0.10 -14.83 -18.64
C LEU A 68 -0.70 -15.79 -17.75
N PRO A 69 -0.54 -15.70 -16.41
CA PRO A 69 -1.37 -16.46 -15.49
C PRO A 69 -2.82 -15.99 -15.59
N ASN A 70 -3.77 -16.93 -15.52
CA ASN A 70 -5.16 -16.55 -15.25
C ASN A 70 -5.28 -16.04 -13.80
N ILE A 71 -6.42 -15.41 -13.49
CA ILE A 71 -6.60 -14.76 -12.19
C ILE A 71 -6.49 -15.74 -11.00
N CYS A 72 -6.88 -17.00 -11.20
CA CYS A 72 -6.79 -18.05 -10.19
C CYS A 72 -5.36 -18.54 -9.96
N GLU A 73 -4.60 -18.74 -11.03
CA GLU A 73 -3.17 -19.07 -10.97
C GLU A 73 -2.41 -17.94 -10.26
N LEU A 74 -2.66 -16.70 -10.66
CA LEU A 74 -1.99 -15.53 -10.07
C LEU A 74 -2.26 -15.43 -8.57
N ASN A 75 -3.53 -15.49 -8.16
CA ASN A 75 -3.90 -15.42 -6.75
C ASN A 75 -3.27 -16.53 -5.90
N ARG A 76 -3.22 -17.77 -6.40
CA ARG A 76 -2.57 -18.88 -5.68
C ARG A 76 -1.06 -18.68 -5.54
N LEU A 77 -0.41 -18.14 -6.57
CA LEU A 77 1.04 -17.91 -6.55
C LEU A 77 1.42 -16.75 -5.63
N VAL A 78 0.62 -15.69 -5.60
CA VAL A 78 0.84 -14.55 -4.71
C VAL A 78 0.55 -14.93 -3.25
N PHE A 79 -0.54 -15.65 -2.98
CA PHE A 79 -0.88 -16.11 -1.62
C PHE A 79 0.22 -16.98 -0.99
N ARG A 80 0.89 -17.83 -1.78
CA ARG A 80 2.03 -18.63 -1.32
C ARG A 80 3.23 -17.80 -0.82
N GLN A 81 3.30 -16.53 -1.17
CA GLN A 81 4.38 -15.63 -0.76
C GLN A 81 4.09 -14.86 0.54
N GLY A 82 2.92 -15.09 1.17
CA GLY A 82 2.67 -14.69 2.56
C GLY A 82 2.36 -13.20 2.79
N THR A 83 1.78 -12.52 1.80
CA THR A 83 1.53 -11.07 1.83
C THR A 83 0.13 -10.69 2.34
N SER A 84 0.02 -9.50 2.95
CA SER A 84 -1.13 -9.09 3.78
C SER A 84 -2.38 -8.59 3.03
N ILE A 85 -2.33 -8.44 1.70
CA ILE A 85 -3.47 -7.93 0.91
C ILE A 85 -4.33 -9.06 0.34
N TYR A 86 -3.92 -10.33 0.47
CA TYR A 86 -4.48 -11.42 -0.31
C TYR A 86 -5.31 -12.38 0.56
N GLN A 87 -6.61 -12.40 0.31
CA GLN A 87 -7.50 -13.37 0.93
C GLN A 87 -7.45 -14.70 0.19
N ALA A 88 -7.90 -15.76 0.87
CA ALA A 88 -8.10 -17.06 0.25
C ALA A 88 -9.08 -16.93 -0.92
N VAL A 89 -8.69 -17.40 -2.09
CA VAL A 89 -9.48 -17.29 -3.31
C VAL A 89 -10.30 -18.55 -3.55
N ASN A 90 -11.61 -18.37 -3.71
CA ASN A 90 -12.50 -19.39 -4.23
C ASN A 90 -12.52 -19.31 -5.75
N CYS A 91 -11.89 -20.30 -6.38
CA CYS A 91 -11.83 -20.46 -7.84
C CYS A 91 -12.91 -21.43 -8.30
N GLU A 92 -14.18 -21.03 -8.26
CA GLU A 92 -15.24 -21.75 -8.96
C GLU A 92 -15.30 -21.25 -10.41
N GLY A 93 -14.52 -21.90 -11.28
CA GLY A 93 -14.37 -21.52 -12.68
C GLY A 93 -13.27 -20.47 -12.92
N ALA A 94 -12.58 -20.57 -14.05
CA ALA A 94 -11.37 -19.79 -14.36
C ALA A 94 -11.57 -18.27 -14.51
N ALA A 95 -12.80 -17.76 -14.38
CA ALA A 95 -13.18 -16.38 -14.69
C ALA A 95 -13.72 -15.59 -13.50
N ALA A 96 -14.17 -16.24 -12.42
CA ALA A 96 -14.74 -15.57 -11.26
C ALA A 96 -13.89 -15.87 -10.02
N VAL A 97 -13.27 -14.82 -9.48
CA VAL A 97 -12.60 -14.86 -8.19
C VAL A 97 -13.44 -14.03 -7.24
N THR A 98 -14.06 -14.70 -6.27
CA THR A 98 -14.78 -14.03 -5.18
C THR A 98 -13.84 -13.89 -3.99
N GLY A 99 -13.78 -12.69 -3.40
CA GLY A 99 -12.98 -12.41 -2.21
C GLY A 99 -11.53 -11.99 -2.47
N SER A 100 -11.04 -11.93 -3.72
CA SER A 100 -9.73 -11.33 -3.99
C SER A 100 -9.83 -9.86 -4.36
N ASN A 101 -8.85 -9.11 -3.88
CA ASN A 101 -8.58 -7.76 -4.33
C ASN A 101 -7.72 -7.70 -5.60
N ILE A 102 -7.13 -8.82 -6.04
CA ILE A 102 -6.56 -8.93 -7.39
C ILE A 102 -7.69 -9.35 -8.33
N ILE A 103 -7.95 -8.52 -9.33
CA ILE A 103 -8.93 -8.83 -10.38
C ILE A 103 -8.31 -8.70 -11.77
N THR A 104 -8.93 -9.33 -12.77
CA THR A 104 -8.54 -9.17 -14.18
C THR A 104 -9.63 -8.43 -14.93
N GLN A 105 -9.27 -7.39 -15.67
CA GLN A 105 -10.19 -6.65 -16.54
C GLN A 105 -9.54 -6.42 -17.91
N ALA A 106 -10.38 -6.29 -18.94
CA ALA A 106 -9.88 -5.97 -20.28
C ALA A 106 -9.47 -4.49 -20.43
N THR A 107 -10.10 -3.61 -19.64
CA THR A 107 -9.90 -2.15 -19.67
C THR A 107 -10.12 -1.58 -18.28
N VAL A 108 -9.43 -0.49 -17.95
CA VAL A 108 -9.67 0.31 -16.74
C VAL A 108 -10.01 1.72 -17.19
N ALA A 109 -11.08 2.30 -16.67
CA ALA A 109 -11.45 3.68 -16.98
C ALA A 109 -10.34 4.66 -16.55
N ASP A 110 -10.24 5.79 -17.24
CA ASP A 110 -9.32 6.85 -16.85
C ASP A 110 -9.83 7.57 -15.57
N GLY A 111 -8.89 7.98 -14.71
CA GLY A 111 -9.17 8.67 -13.45
C GLY A 111 -8.89 7.84 -12.19
N ASP A 112 -8.74 8.55 -11.08
CA ASP A 112 -8.27 7.96 -9.82
C ASP A 112 -9.32 7.12 -9.08
N ALA A 113 -10.60 7.35 -9.35
CA ALA A 113 -11.71 6.59 -8.76
C ALA A 113 -11.93 5.21 -9.40
N ALA A 114 -11.26 4.92 -10.52
CA ALA A 114 -11.44 3.67 -11.25
C ALA A 114 -10.77 2.47 -10.59
N VAL A 115 -9.86 2.70 -9.63
CA VAL A 115 -9.14 1.64 -8.91
C VAL A 115 -9.32 1.87 -7.41
N GLY A 116 -9.92 0.89 -6.73
CA GLY A 116 -10.05 0.93 -5.28
C GLY A 116 -8.69 0.90 -4.60
N ILE A 117 -8.58 1.54 -3.43
CA ILE A 117 -7.35 1.55 -2.62
C ILE A 117 -6.85 0.11 -2.46
N GLU A 118 -7.67 -0.82 -1.99
CA GLU A 118 -7.25 -2.22 -1.75
C GLU A 118 -7.07 -3.08 -3.01
N GLN A 119 -7.49 -2.59 -4.17
CA GLN A 119 -7.60 -3.37 -5.39
C GLN A 119 -6.35 -3.26 -6.27
N VAL A 120 -6.01 -4.37 -6.92
CA VAL A 120 -5.04 -4.41 -8.02
C VAL A 120 -5.73 -4.99 -9.25
N ILE A 121 -5.82 -4.19 -10.30
CA ILE A 121 -6.43 -4.61 -11.56
C ILE A 121 -5.34 -5.02 -12.54
N VAL A 122 -5.37 -6.27 -12.97
CA VAL A 122 -4.48 -6.80 -14.00
C VAL A 122 -5.17 -6.66 -15.35
N VAL A 123 -4.51 -5.98 -16.29
CA VAL A 123 -4.98 -5.80 -17.66
C VAL A 123 -4.06 -6.53 -18.62
N PRO A 124 -4.43 -7.74 -19.09
CA PRO A 124 -3.67 -8.48 -20.08
C PRO A 124 -3.62 -7.72 -21.40
N GLY A 125 -2.44 -7.62 -22.02
CA GLY A 125 -2.21 -6.77 -23.19
C GLY A 125 -2.30 -5.27 -22.90
N GLY A 126 -2.37 -4.87 -21.63
CA GLY A 126 -2.33 -3.48 -21.22
C GLY A 126 -0.91 -2.90 -21.25
N ARG A 127 -0.84 -1.58 -21.42
CA ARG A 127 0.35 -0.73 -21.29
C ARG A 127 0.04 0.47 -20.43
N CYS A 128 1.07 1.04 -19.81
CA CYS A 128 0.95 2.25 -19.02
C CYS A 128 1.18 3.49 -19.88
N ASP A 129 0.31 4.48 -19.71
CA ASP A 129 0.40 5.81 -20.31
C ASP A 129 0.34 6.83 -19.16
N GLY A 130 1.50 7.07 -18.56
CA GLY A 130 1.61 7.68 -17.23
C GLY A 130 0.91 6.80 -16.19
N ASN A 131 -0.08 7.36 -15.49
CA ASN A 131 -0.90 6.64 -14.53
C ASN A 131 -2.12 5.93 -15.16
N ASN A 132 -2.34 6.09 -16.47
CA ASN A 132 -3.45 5.45 -17.19
C ASN A 132 -3.07 4.07 -17.71
N VAL A 133 -4.07 3.22 -17.92
CA VAL A 133 -3.90 1.95 -18.63
C VAL A 133 -4.46 2.10 -20.05
N ARG A 134 -3.65 1.81 -21.05
CA ARG A 134 -4.05 1.71 -22.45
C ARG A 134 -4.05 0.26 -22.89
N THR A 135 -5.00 -0.09 -23.76
CA THR A 135 -5.08 -1.41 -24.39
C THR A 135 -4.39 -1.41 -25.74
N GLY A 136 -4.16 -2.59 -26.34
CA GLY A 136 -3.47 -2.73 -27.62
C GLY A 136 -1.97 -3.01 -27.50
N GLY A 137 -1.51 -3.40 -26.32
CA GLY A 137 -0.18 -3.95 -26.11
C GLY A 137 -0.02 -5.37 -26.65
N SER A 138 1.19 -5.93 -26.47
CA SER A 138 1.45 -7.30 -26.85
C SER A 138 0.61 -8.27 -26.00
N PRO A 139 0.13 -9.40 -26.55
CA PRO A 139 -0.54 -10.45 -25.77
C PRO A 139 0.31 -11.05 -24.64
N ARG A 140 1.60 -10.70 -24.54
CA ARG A 140 2.55 -11.12 -23.49
C ARG A 140 2.87 -10.02 -22.47
N GLN A 141 2.30 -8.83 -22.65
CA GLN A 141 2.42 -7.71 -21.71
C GLN A 141 1.20 -7.69 -20.79
N ALA A 142 1.37 -7.15 -19.58
CA ALA A 142 0.24 -6.74 -18.76
C ALA A 142 0.52 -5.39 -18.10
N ALA A 143 -0.54 -4.64 -17.84
CA ALA A 143 -0.51 -3.49 -16.96
C ALA A 143 -1.18 -3.83 -15.64
N LEU A 144 -0.58 -3.37 -14.54
CA LEU A 144 -1.14 -3.42 -13.20
C LEU A 144 -1.64 -2.03 -12.84
N ALA A 145 -2.95 -1.90 -12.66
CA ALA A 145 -3.59 -0.67 -12.19
C ALA A 145 -3.76 -0.73 -10.66
N PHE A 146 -3.08 0.23 -10.04
CA PHE A 146 -2.94 0.56 -8.64
C PHE A 146 -3.69 1.73 -8.05
N ALA A 147 -3.96 1.80 -6.75
CA ALA A 147 -4.13 3.10 -6.09
C ALA A 147 -3.23 3.23 -4.85
N VAL A 148 -2.58 4.38 -4.68
CA VAL A 148 -1.82 4.77 -3.48
C VAL A 148 -2.46 6.00 -2.85
N GLU A 149 -2.37 6.17 -1.53
CA GLU A 149 -2.94 7.34 -0.88
C GLU A 149 -1.97 8.52 -0.99
N ALA A 150 -2.44 9.65 -1.54
CA ALA A 150 -1.74 10.93 -1.41
C ALA A 150 -2.68 11.93 -0.75
N ASN A 151 -2.31 12.42 0.44
CA ASN A 151 -3.11 13.39 1.20
C ASN A 151 -4.58 12.99 1.43
N GLY A 152 -4.87 11.69 1.47
CA GLY A 152 -6.23 11.16 1.68
C GLY A 152 -7.07 10.99 0.42
N THR A 153 -6.50 11.28 -0.76
CA THR A 153 -7.12 10.92 -2.05
C THR A 153 -6.41 9.70 -2.65
N PRO A 154 -7.14 8.70 -3.17
CA PRO A 154 -6.52 7.66 -3.97
C PRO A 154 -5.91 8.32 -5.22
N MET A 155 -4.66 8.00 -5.51
CA MET A 155 -3.99 8.33 -6.75
C MET A 155 -3.72 7.04 -7.49
N ARG A 156 -4.26 6.93 -8.70
CA ARG A 156 -4.02 5.74 -9.51
C ARG A 156 -2.57 5.70 -9.94
N GLN A 157 -2.02 4.50 -10.01
CA GLN A 157 -0.69 4.22 -10.52
C GLN A 157 -0.79 3.08 -11.53
N CYS A 158 0.14 3.07 -12.49
CA CYS A 158 0.23 2.00 -13.46
C CYS A 158 1.65 1.42 -13.47
N GLN A 159 1.76 0.10 -13.48
CA GLN A 159 3.02 -0.61 -13.63
C GLN A 159 2.92 -1.67 -14.73
N GLU A 160 3.84 -1.63 -15.70
CA GLU A 160 3.93 -2.63 -16.77
C GLU A 160 4.72 -3.87 -16.34
N VAL A 161 4.36 -5.03 -16.90
CA VAL A 161 4.97 -6.35 -16.60
C VAL A 161 5.15 -7.21 -17.84
#